data_AF-A0A8T7MC05-F1
#
_entry.id   AF-A0A8T7MC05-F1
#
_cell.length_a   1.000
_cell.length_b   1.000
_cell.length_c   1.000
_cell.angle_alpha   90.00
_cell.angle_beta   90.00
_cell.angle_gamma   90.00
#
_symmetry.space_group_name_H-M   'P 1'
#
loop_
_entity.id
_entity.type
_entity.pdbx_description
1 polymer ?
#
loop_
_entity_poly.entity_id
_entity_poly.type
_entity_poly.pdbx_seq_one_letter_code
_entity_poly.pdbx_strand_id
1 'polypeptide(L)'
;MKITEVRIEMLFNLGNYENKKIGLSAELAEGESPAEAMALLEEELVKQAGSSAISNLTRRRGFIKELGDLEYKINKARAEWAKVEAFMVGKEELAAKFPEIESFKVHSVPVQATIQAMSHPNALDSLDGYEDEEDEEDDGF
;
A
#
# COMPACT_ATOMS: atom_id res chain seq x y z
N MET A 1 -37.86 11.97 -4.70
CA MET A 1 -37.48 11.63 -3.30
C MET A 1 -36.40 12.62 -2.92
N LYS A 2 -36.60 13.41 -1.86
CA LYS A 2 -35.66 14.47 -1.44
C LYS A 2 -34.88 13.94 -0.25
N ILE A 3 -33.56 13.94 -0.32
CA ILE A 3 -32.71 13.56 0.80
C ILE A 3 -32.72 14.76 1.76
N THR A 4 -33.06 14.51 3.02
CA THR A 4 -33.22 15.56 4.05
C THR A 4 -32.17 15.46 5.14
N GLU A 5 -31.45 14.34 5.22
CA GLU A 5 -30.42 14.09 6.23
C GLU A 5 -29.33 13.21 5.62
N VAL A 6 -28.09 13.53 5.96
CA VAL A 6 -26.92 12.68 5.72
C VAL A 6 -26.25 12.37 7.04
N ARG A 7 -25.85 11.12 7.21
CA ARG A 7 -25.20 10.61 8.42
C ARG A 7 -23.98 9.80 8.04
N ILE A 8 -22.89 10.03 8.78
CA ILE A 8 -21.66 9.26 8.68
C ILE A 8 -21.26 8.73 10.05
N GLU A 9 -20.72 7.52 10.07
CA GLU A 9 -20.13 6.92 11.26
C GLU A 9 -18.79 6.29 10.91
N MET A 10 -17.75 6.59 11.69
CA MET A 10 -16.46 5.92 11.56
C MET A 10 -15.94 5.45 12.91
N LEU A 11 -15.13 4.39 12.85
CA LEU A 11 -14.41 3.84 13.97
C LEU A 11 -12.94 4.28 13.88
N PHE A 12 -12.47 4.97 14.91
CA PHE A 12 -11.09 5.43 15.02
C PHE A 12 -10.33 4.62 16.05
N ASN A 13 -9.11 4.21 15.70
CA ASN A 13 -8.17 3.62 16.65
C ASN A 13 -7.30 4.73 17.25
N LEU A 14 -7.28 4.85 18.58
CA LEU A 14 -6.58 5.90 19.29
C LEU A 14 -5.11 5.56 19.62
N GLY A 15 -4.64 4.35 19.30
CA GLY A 15 -3.25 3.91 19.47
C GLY A 15 -2.96 3.21 20.80
N ASN A 16 -3.93 3.13 21.71
CA ASN A 16 -3.84 2.50 23.04
C ASN A 16 -4.76 1.28 23.17
N TYR A 17 -5.06 0.60 22.05
CA TYR A 17 -6.09 -0.45 21.95
C TYR A 17 -7.53 0.02 22.22
N GLU A 18 -7.75 1.32 22.45
CA GLU A 18 -9.08 1.88 22.50
C GLU A 18 -9.55 2.26 21.10
N ASN A 19 -10.81 1.97 20.83
CA ASN A 19 -11.49 2.38 19.62
C ASN A 19 -12.61 3.35 19.99
N LYS A 20 -12.70 4.46 19.28
CA LYS A 20 -13.75 5.46 19.43
C LYS A 20 -14.62 5.44 18.18
N LYS A 21 -15.91 5.16 18.35
CA LYS A 21 -16.90 5.34 17.28
C LYS A 21 -17.41 6.77 17.34
N ILE A 22 -17.26 7.52 16.25
CA ILE A 22 -17.80 8.87 16.11
C ILE A 22 -18.84 8.83 15.00
N GLY A 23 -19.99 9.44 15.25
CA GLY A 23 -21.04 9.59 14.26
C GLY A 23 -21.51 11.03 14.22
N LEU A 24 -21.66 11.57 13.01
CA LEU A 24 -22.17 12.91 12.78
C LEU A 24 -23.32 12.83 11.77
N SER A 25 -24.30 13.71 11.94
CA SER A 25 -25.45 13.87 11.06
C SER A 25 -25.65 15.34 10.74
N ALA A 26 -26.05 15.64 9.50
CA ALA A 26 -26.45 16.96 9.07
C ALA A 26 -27.80 16.89 8.34
N GLU A 27 -28.68 17.84 8.64
CA GLU A 27 -29.89 18.07 7.87
C GLU A 27 -29.56 18.87 6.62
N LEU A 28 -30.16 18.51 5.49
CA LEU A 28 -29.94 19.16 4.19
C LEU A 28 -31.05 20.16 3.89
N ALA A 29 -30.66 21.38 3.54
CA ALA A 29 -31.57 22.39 3.03
C ALA A 29 -32.02 22.07 1.60
N GLU A 30 -33.06 22.77 1.13
CA GLU A 30 -33.56 22.60 -0.23
C GLU A 30 -32.54 23.05 -1.28
N GLY A 31 -32.03 22.10 -2.07
CA GLY A 31 -31.06 22.36 -3.13
C GLY A 31 -29.60 22.14 -2.72
N GLU A 32 -29.32 21.78 -1.46
CA GLU A 32 -27.98 21.38 -1.05
C GLU A 32 -27.59 20.03 -1.64
N SER A 33 -26.31 19.92 -2.01
CA SER A 33 -25.72 18.68 -2.50
C SER A 33 -25.42 17.74 -1.33
N PRO A 34 -26.00 16.53 -1.30
CA PRO A 34 -25.67 15.53 -0.29
C PRO A 34 -24.17 15.17 -0.29
N ALA A 35 -23.50 15.28 -1.44
CA ALA A 35 -22.07 14.98 -1.55
C ALA A 35 -21.20 16.04 -0.87
N GLU A 36 -21.58 17.32 -0.97
CA GLU A 36 -20.86 18.41 -0.30
C GLU A 36 -21.03 18.33 1.22
N ALA A 37 -22.26 18.08 1.69
CA ALA A 37 -22.53 17.87 3.11
C ALA A 37 -21.79 16.65 3.68
N MET A 38 -21.70 15.55 2.91
CA MET A 38 -20.91 14.38 3.30
C MET A 38 -19.41 14.70 3.43
N ALA A 39 -18.84 15.47 2.49
CA ALA A 39 -17.43 15.87 2.57
C ALA A 39 -17.14 16.73 3.80
N LEU A 40 -18.05 17.65 4.14
CA LEU A 40 -17.95 18.47 5.36
C LEU A 40 -18.06 17.62 6.63
N LEU A 41 -19.01 16.69 6.66
CA LEU A 41 -19.17 15.75 7.77
C LEU A 41 -17.92 14.88 7.95
N GLU A 42 -17.30 14.41 6.87
CA GLU A 42 -16.03 13.66 6.93
C GLU A 42 -14.89 14.48 7.52
N GLU A 43 -14.73 15.72 7.07
CA GLU A 43 -13.68 16.62 7.58
C GLU A 43 -13.86 16.89 9.08
N GLU A 44 -15.09 17.15 9.51
CA GLU A 44 -15.42 17.40 10.91
C GLU A 44 -15.24 16.14 11.77
N LEU A 45 -15.59 14.97 11.24
CA LEU A 45 -15.43 13.70 11.92
C LEU A 45 -13.94 13.39 12.16
N VAL A 46 -13.08 13.73 11.20
CA VAL A 46 -11.62 13.63 11.30
C VAL A 46 -11.07 14.61 12.34
N LYS A 47 -11.57 15.87 12.36
CA LYS A 47 -11.20 16.86 13.38
C LYS A 47 -11.55 16.39 14.79
N GLN A 48 -12.76 15.85 15.00
CA GLN A 48 -13.22 15.35 16.31
C GLN A 48 -12.49 14.07 16.78
N ALA A 49 -11.88 13.33 15.87
CA ALA A 49 -11.11 12.13 16.20
C ALA A 49 -9.77 12.45 16.88
N GLY A 50 -9.23 13.65 16.65
CA GLY A 50 -7.96 14.12 17.20
C GLY A 50 -6.73 13.60 16.43
N SER A 51 -5.58 14.24 16.66
CA SER A 51 -4.33 14.04 15.90
C SER A 51 -3.82 12.60 15.89
N SER A 52 -3.92 11.87 17.01
CA SER A 52 -3.54 10.46 17.09
C SER A 52 -4.35 9.58 16.13
N ALA A 53 -5.67 9.78 16.08
CA ALA A 53 -6.55 9.03 15.19
C ALA A 53 -6.25 9.31 13.71
N ILE A 54 -5.93 10.57 13.37
CA ILE A 54 -5.53 10.97 12.02
C ILE A 54 -4.22 10.29 11.62
N SER A 55 -3.21 10.32 12.50
CA SER A 55 -1.92 9.66 12.26
C SER A 55 -2.09 8.16 12.02
N ASN A 56 -2.91 7.49 12.84
CA ASN A 56 -3.22 6.07 12.66
C ASN A 56 -4.00 5.80 11.36
N LEU A 57 -4.94 6.67 10.97
CA LEU A 57 -5.68 6.54 9.72
C LEU A 57 -4.73 6.68 8.52
N THR A 58 -3.82 7.64 8.54
CA THR A 58 -2.81 7.87 7.49
C THR A 58 -1.85 6.69 7.39
N ARG A 59 -1.32 6.19 8.52
CA ARG A 59 -0.48 4.99 8.56
C ARG A 59 -1.19 3.77 7.99
N ARG A 60 -2.46 3.56 8.37
CA ARG A 60 -3.29 2.48 7.83
C ARG A 60 -3.44 2.57 6.31
N ARG A 61 -3.67 3.77 5.75
CA ARG A 61 -3.73 3.98 4.30
C ARG A 61 -2.40 3.63 3.63
N GLY A 62 -1.27 4.00 4.24
CA GLY A 62 0.07 3.61 3.80
C GLY A 62 0.23 2.08 3.74
N PHE A 63 -0.09 1.38 4.84
CA PHE A 63 0.02 -0.08 4.90
C PHE A 63 -0.87 -0.80 3.88
N ILE A 64 -2.07 -0.30 3.60
CA ILE A 64 -2.95 -0.88 2.57
C ILE A 64 -2.28 -0.82 1.19
N LYS A 65 -1.64 0.31 0.86
CA LYS A 65 -0.90 0.46 -0.40
C LYS A 65 0.28 -0.50 -0.45
N GLU A 66 1.09 -0.55 0.60
CA GLU A 66 2.25 -1.45 0.68
C GLU A 66 1.85 -2.93 0.56
N LEU A 67 0.75 -3.32 1.22
CA LEU A 67 0.17 -4.66 1.09
C LEU A 67 -0.23 -4.96 -0.35
N GLY A 68 -0.91 -4.04 -1.02
CA GLY A 68 -1.26 -4.20 -2.43
C GLY A 68 -0.03 -4.37 -3.33
N ASP A 69 1.02 -3.60 -3.11
CA ASP A 69 2.28 -3.71 -3.85
C ASP A 69 2.98 -5.06 -3.61
N LEU A 70 2.97 -5.57 -2.37
CA LEU A 70 3.52 -6.87 -2.01
C LEU A 70 2.70 -8.02 -2.62
N GLU A 71 1.37 -7.96 -2.55
CA GLU A 71 0.49 -8.95 -3.18
C GLU A 71 0.71 -9.02 -4.69
N TYR A 72 0.85 -7.87 -5.34
CA TYR A 72 1.19 -7.80 -6.76
C TYR A 72 2.53 -8.49 -7.06
N LYS A 73 3.59 -8.18 -6.30
CA LYS A 73 4.92 -8.82 -6.46
C LYS A 73 4.85 -10.33 -6.26
N ILE A 74 4.15 -10.80 -5.23
CA ILE A 74 3.98 -12.23 -4.94
C ILE A 74 3.25 -12.92 -6.10
N ASN A 75 2.16 -12.35 -6.58
CA ASN A 75 1.38 -12.94 -7.67
C ASN A 75 2.16 -12.97 -8.98
N LYS A 76 2.94 -11.92 -9.26
CA LYS A 76 3.86 -11.89 -10.40
C LYS A 76 4.91 -13.00 -10.30
N ALA A 77 5.57 -13.14 -9.15
CA ALA A 77 6.57 -14.19 -8.93
C ALA A 77 5.96 -15.59 -9.05
N ARG A 78 4.75 -15.82 -8.52
CA ARG A 78 4.02 -17.09 -8.68
C ARG A 78 3.73 -17.41 -10.14
N ALA A 79 3.31 -16.41 -10.92
CA ALA A 79 3.05 -16.59 -12.36
C ALA A 79 4.34 -16.90 -13.14
N GLU A 80 5.48 -16.32 -12.75
CA GLU A 80 6.79 -16.66 -13.32
C GLU A 80 7.20 -18.09 -12.96
N TRP A 81 7.02 -18.50 -11.70
CA TRP A 81 7.28 -19.87 -11.24
C TRP A 81 6.42 -20.91 -11.95
N ALA A 82 5.14 -20.64 -12.16
CA ALA A 82 4.25 -21.54 -12.90
C ALA A 82 4.71 -21.76 -14.36
N LYS A 83 5.32 -20.75 -14.99
CA LYS A 83 5.92 -20.90 -16.33
C LYS A 83 7.16 -21.80 -16.30
N VAL A 84 8.01 -21.65 -15.28
CA VAL A 84 9.19 -22.50 -15.10
C VAL A 84 8.78 -23.95 -14.83
N GLU A 85 7.78 -24.17 -13.98
CA GLU A 85 7.22 -25.50 -13.71
C GLU A 85 6.67 -26.14 -14.98
N ALA A 86 5.84 -25.42 -15.75
CA ALA A 86 5.32 -25.91 -17.03
C ALA A 86 6.42 -26.25 -18.04
N PHE A 87 7.50 -25.46 -18.09
CA PHE A 87 8.67 -25.76 -18.92
C PHE A 87 9.38 -27.05 -18.48
N MET A 88 9.56 -27.24 -17.17
CA MET A 88 10.20 -28.44 -16.62
C MET A 88 9.38 -29.71 -16.90
N VAL A 89 8.07 -29.67 -16.65
CA VAL A 89 7.16 -30.78 -16.98
C VAL A 89 7.19 -31.09 -18.47
N GLY A 90 7.10 -30.08 -19.33
CA GLY A 90 7.19 -30.26 -20.78
C GLY A 90 8.51 -30.89 -21.23
N LYS A 91 9.63 -30.52 -20.59
CA LYS A 91 10.95 -31.14 -20.85
C LYS A 91 10.97 -32.61 -20.47
N GLU A 92 10.43 -32.98 -19.32
CA GLU A 92 10.37 -34.38 -18.87
C GLU A 92 9.47 -35.23 -19.78
N GLU A 93 8.31 -34.70 -20.18
CA GLU A 93 7.43 -35.38 -21.14
C GLU A 93 8.09 -35.57 -22.51
N LEU A 94 8.85 -34.59 -22.99
CA LEU A 94 9.63 -34.70 -24.23
C LEU A 94 10.74 -35.74 -24.11
N ALA A 95 11.44 -35.78 -22.98
CA ALA A 95 12.47 -36.80 -22.71
C ALA A 95 11.86 -38.22 -22.64
N ALA A 96 10.68 -38.36 -22.04
CA ALA A 96 9.95 -39.63 -21.98
C ALA A 96 9.43 -40.09 -23.34
N LYS A 97 8.99 -39.17 -24.21
CA LYS A 97 8.50 -39.48 -25.56
C LYS A 97 9.62 -39.77 -26.56
N PHE A 98 10.81 -39.20 -26.32
CA PHE A 98 11.96 -39.34 -27.21
C PHE A 98 13.25 -39.60 -26.41
N PRO A 99 13.43 -40.83 -25.88
CA PRO A 99 14.60 -41.17 -25.05
C PRO A 99 15.93 -41.08 -25.81
N GLU A 100 15.92 -41.10 -27.15
CA GLU A 100 17.13 -40.94 -27.98
C GLU A 100 17.60 -39.48 -28.15
N ILE A 101 16.80 -38.49 -27.71
CA ILE A 101 17.12 -37.04 -27.79
C ILE A 101 17.97 -36.57 -26.60
N GLU A 102 18.42 -37.46 -25.70
CA GLU A 102 19.40 -37.14 -24.65
C GLU A 102 20.72 -36.53 -25.18
N SER A 103 20.97 -36.60 -26.49
CA SER A 103 22.13 -35.98 -27.14
C SER A 103 22.01 -34.48 -27.45
N PHE A 104 20.83 -33.85 -27.29
CA PHE A 104 20.75 -32.39 -27.39
C PHE A 104 21.32 -31.76 -26.11
N LYS A 105 22.65 -31.67 -26.06
CA LYS A 105 23.36 -30.74 -25.18
C LYS A 105 22.85 -29.35 -25.51
N VAL A 106 21.84 -28.90 -24.76
CA VAL A 106 21.63 -27.47 -24.56
C VAL A 106 22.98 -26.98 -24.07
N HIS A 107 23.71 -26.29 -24.94
CA HIS A 107 24.83 -25.47 -24.50
C HIS A 107 24.15 -24.44 -23.61
N SER A 108 24.08 -24.72 -22.32
CA SER A 108 23.81 -23.72 -21.31
C SER A 108 24.90 -22.69 -21.53
N VAL A 109 24.61 -21.65 -22.32
CA VAL A 109 25.47 -20.48 -22.38
C VAL A 109 25.45 -19.99 -20.94
N PRO A 110 26.57 -20.07 -20.20
CA PRO A 110 26.61 -19.45 -18.90
C PRO A 110 26.41 -17.97 -19.18
N VAL A 111 25.21 -17.46 -18.91
CA VAL A 111 25.02 -16.03 -18.75
C VAL A 111 25.82 -15.73 -17.49
N GLN A 112 27.09 -15.30 -17.67
CA GLN A 112 27.80 -14.60 -16.63
C GLN A 112 27.00 -13.33 -16.38
N ALA A 113 26.06 -13.41 -15.44
CA ALA A 113 25.49 -12.24 -14.83
C ALA A 113 26.66 -11.60 -14.07
N THR A 114 27.34 -10.66 -14.73
CA THR A 114 28.24 -9.74 -14.06
C THR A 114 27.36 -8.90 -13.15
N ILE A 115 27.17 -9.34 -11.91
CA ILE A 115 26.68 -8.48 -10.85
C ILE A 115 27.82 -7.48 -10.63
N GLN A 116 27.77 -6.35 -11.33
CA GLN A 116 28.42 -5.15 -10.83
C GLN A 116 27.73 -4.85 -9.51
N ALA A 117 28.32 -5.34 -8.42
CA ALA A 117 28.08 -4.75 -7.12
C ALA A 117 28.54 -3.30 -7.24
N MET A 118 27.62 -2.41 -7.60
CA MET A 118 27.77 -1.02 -7.24
C MET A 118 27.75 -1.03 -5.72
N SER A 119 28.94 -1.08 -5.12
CA SER A 119 29.13 -0.59 -3.78
C SER A 119 28.65 0.85 -3.83
N HIS A 120 27.42 1.11 -3.39
CA HIS A 120 27.11 2.41 -2.85
C HIS A 120 27.81 2.46 -1.51
N PRO A 121 28.96 3.16 -1.37
CA PRO A 121 29.32 3.63 -0.05
C PRO A 121 28.18 4.57 0.36
N ASN A 122 27.61 4.35 1.55
CA ASN A 122 26.60 5.19 2.22
C ASN A 122 25.14 4.72 2.15
N ALA A 123 24.87 3.42 2.24
CA ALA A 123 23.53 2.93 2.61
C ALA A 123 23.30 2.88 4.14
N LEU A 124 24.08 3.60 4.93
CA LEU A 124 24.05 3.55 6.41
C LEU A 124 24.20 4.90 7.10
N ASP A 125 24.01 6.03 6.41
CA ASP A 125 24.26 7.36 6.99
C ASP A 125 23.19 8.43 6.70
N SER A 126 21.91 8.02 6.65
CA SER A 126 20.79 8.99 6.62
C SER A 126 19.69 8.60 7.61
N LEU A 127 20.13 8.36 8.85
CA LEU A 127 19.28 8.16 10.03
C LEU A 127 19.54 9.27 11.06
N ASP A 128 19.90 10.47 10.60
CA ASP A 128 20.07 11.64 11.45
C ASP A 128 19.53 12.89 10.72
N GLY A 129 18.73 13.69 11.43
CA GLY A 129 18.16 14.94 10.92
C GLY A 129 16.66 14.89 10.59
N TYR A 130 15.81 14.49 11.54
CA TYR A 130 14.51 15.14 11.66
C TYR A 130 14.80 16.59 12.05
N GLU A 131 14.80 17.51 11.08
CA GLU A 131 14.65 18.93 11.39
C GLU A 131 13.17 19.12 11.79
N ASP A 132 12.95 19.20 13.11
CA ASP A 132 11.78 19.86 13.68
C ASP A 132 11.84 21.32 13.22
N GLU A 133 11.05 21.68 12.20
CA GLU A 133 10.66 23.07 11.99
C GLU A 133 9.71 23.43 13.14
N GLU A 134 10.28 23.89 14.25
CA GLU A 134 9.56 24.70 15.22
C GLU A 134 9.17 26.01 14.52
N ASP A 135 7.88 26.13 14.18
CA ASP A 135 7.25 27.40 13.84
C ASP A 135 7.41 28.36 15.04
N GLU A 136 8.41 29.26 14.97
CA GLU A 136 8.50 30.41 15.87
C GLU A 136 7.29 31.32 15.63
N GLU A 137 6.46 31.44 16.67
CA GLU A 137 5.39 32.42 16.78
C GLU A 137 5.98 33.84 16.65
N ASP A 138 5.60 34.53 15.57
CA ASP A 138 5.83 35.96 15.36
C ASP A 138 4.89 36.75 16.28
N ASP A 139 5.32 36.94 17.53
CA ASP A 139 4.71 37.84 18.51
C ASP A 139 4.99 39.31 18.15
N GLY A 140 4.30 39.82 17.13
CA GLY A 140 4.27 41.24 16.83
C GLY A 140 3.46 42.03 17.86
N PHE A 141 4.15 42.76 18.75
CA PHE A 141 3.63 43.86 19.57
C PHE A 141 4.28 45.20 19.20
#